data_AF-A0A7C1M887-F1
#
_entry.id   AF-A0A7C1M887-F1
#
_cell.length_a   1.000
_cell.length_b   1.000
_cell.length_c   1.000
_cell.angle_alpha   90.00
_cell.angle_beta   90.00
_cell.angle_gamma   90.00
#
_symmetry.space_group_name_H-M   'P 1'
#
loop_
_entity.id
_entity.type
_entity.pdbx_description
1 polymer ?
#
loop_
_entity_poly.entity_id
_entity_poly.type
_entity_poly.pdbx_seq_one_letter_code
_entity_poly.pdbx_strand_id
1 'polypeptide(L)'
;MKKLCAVTIGVLVVISLISIYSWHKAEEELKILRTIREDRGSMAYMIVAQDIFELSYMGDAFEKLLERNASEDTLLEYAGRYYVRARHVRRIFLFLSYEYPEGYSKYDKLWEAFYHIEGFFVGGLSRADVDRTETIRENLGTLKEISRMVRELGEYSDPKDIPEDLADELLNATRSLKPVYK
;
A
#
# COMPACT_ATOMS: atom_id res chain seq x y z
N MET A 1 30.13 59.39 12.86
CA MET A 1 29.71 58.23 13.69
C MET A 1 28.20 58.07 13.78
N LYS A 2 27.41 59.01 14.35
CA LYS A 2 25.95 58.87 14.51
C LYS A 2 25.17 58.56 13.21
N LYS A 3 25.49 59.26 12.10
CA LYS A 3 24.87 59.03 10.79
C LYS A 3 25.22 57.67 10.18
N LEU A 4 26.43 57.17 10.43
CA LEU A 4 26.88 55.86 9.93
C LEU A 4 26.17 54.73 10.69
N CYS A 5 26.06 54.82 12.02
CA CYS A 5 25.27 53.88 12.83
C CYS A 5 23.79 53.85 12.43
N ALA A 6 23.18 55.00 12.15
CA ALA A 6 21.79 55.06 11.69
C ALA A 6 21.59 54.34 10.35
N VAL A 7 22.53 54.50 9.40
CA VAL A 7 22.51 53.78 8.12
C VAL A 7 22.70 52.28 8.33
N THR A 8 23.66 51.86 9.16
CA THR A 8 23.88 50.44 9.45
C THR A 8 22.68 49.77 10.11
N ILE A 9 22.04 50.45 11.08
CA ILE A 9 20.82 49.95 11.73
C ILE A 9 19.67 49.86 10.71
N GLY A 10 19.52 50.87 9.85
CA GLY A 10 18.51 50.85 8.78
C GLY A 10 18.68 49.66 7.83
N VAL A 11 19.92 49.38 7.41
CA VAL A 11 20.23 48.23 6.54
C VAL A 11 19.93 46.90 7.26
N LEU A 12 20.31 46.76 8.52
CA LEU A 12 20.02 45.55 9.30
C LEU A 12 18.51 45.30 9.48
N VAL A 13 17.73 46.36 9.71
CA VAL A 13 16.27 46.26 9.81
C VAL A 13 15.67 45.83 8.47
N VAL A 14 16.12 46.41 7.35
CA VAL A 14 15.65 46.02 6.02
C VAL A 14 16.00 44.56 5.71
N ILE A 15 17.22 44.12 5.99
CA ILE A 15 17.63 42.72 5.82
C ILE A 15 16.78 41.80 6.70
N SER A 16 16.56 42.16 7.97
CA SER A 16 15.74 41.36 8.89
C SER A 16 14.30 41.23 8.40
N LEU A 17 13.70 42.31 7.90
CA LEU A 17 12.35 42.30 7.33
C LEU A 17 12.28 41.42 6.07
N ILE A 18 13.27 41.49 5.19
CA ILE A 18 13.37 40.64 3.99
C ILE A 18 13.52 39.17 4.39
N SER A 19 14.36 38.86 5.39
CA SER A 19 14.55 37.49 5.89
C SER A 19 13.28 36.92 6.51
N ILE A 20 12.57 37.71 7.32
CA ILE A 20 11.30 37.29 7.93
C ILE A 20 10.24 37.04 6.85
N TYR A 21 10.12 37.95 5.87
CA TYR A 21 9.19 37.78 4.76
C TYR A 21 9.53 36.55 3.90
N SER A 22 10.81 36.35 3.57
CA SER A 22 11.26 35.18 2.82
C SER A 22 11.01 33.89 3.58
N TRP A 23 11.21 33.88 4.90
CA TRP A 23 10.92 32.73 5.75
C TRP A 23 9.43 32.39 5.74
N HIS A 24 8.56 33.38 5.98
CA HIS A 24 7.12 33.15 5.97
C HIS A 24 6.61 32.66 4.62
N LYS A 25 7.10 33.24 3.52
CA LYS A 25 6.74 32.78 2.18
C LYS A 25 7.20 31.33 1.94
N ALA A 26 8.42 30.98 2.34
CA ALA A 26 8.92 29.60 2.23
C ALA A 26 8.11 28.62 3.10
N GLU A 27 7.71 29.03 4.30
CA GLU A 27 6.87 28.22 5.19
C GLU A 27 5.46 28.01 4.60
N GLU A 28 4.88 29.03 3.98
CA GLU A 28 3.59 28.95 3.31
C GLU A 28 3.64 28.05 2.06
N GLU A 29 4.68 28.19 1.22
CA GLU A 29 4.92 27.30 0.08
C GLU A 29 5.11 25.84 0.53
N LEU A 30 5.84 25.60 1.62
CA LEU A 30 6.00 24.27 2.20
C LEU A 30 4.67 23.70 2.72
N LYS A 31 3.81 24.52 3.35
CA LYS A 31 2.47 24.09 3.78
C LYS A 31 1.61 23.67 2.60
N ILE A 32 1.58 24.47 1.52
CA ILE A 32 0.83 24.16 0.30
C ILE A 32 1.34 22.85 -0.32
N LEU A 33 2.66 22.70 -0.43
CA LEU A 33 3.27 21.47 -0.98
C LEU A 33 2.95 20.24 -0.14
N ARG A 34 2.92 20.37 1.19
CA ARG A 34 2.48 19.30 2.09
C ARG A 34 1.03 18.93 1.82
N THR A 35 0.10 19.89 1.80
CA THR A 35 -1.32 19.63 1.52
C THR A 35 -1.52 18.93 0.17
N ILE A 36 -0.84 19.39 -0.89
CA ILE A 36 -0.92 18.75 -2.21
C ILE A 36 -0.41 17.30 -2.16
N ARG A 37 0.66 17.04 -1.41
CA ARG A 37 1.22 15.69 -1.26
C ARG A 37 0.29 14.77 -0.44
N GLU A 38 -0.34 15.31 0.59
CA GLU A 38 -1.33 14.61 1.41
C GLU A 38 -2.57 14.20 0.60
N ASP A 39 -3.09 15.13 -0.20
CA ASP A 39 -4.22 14.87 -1.09
C ASP A 39 -3.87 13.80 -2.15
N ARG A 40 -2.64 13.81 -2.68
CA ARG A 40 -2.20 12.85 -3.69
C ARG A 40 -2.09 11.43 -3.16
N GLY A 41 -1.52 11.22 -1.98
CA GLY A 41 -1.38 9.86 -1.43
C GLY A 41 -2.72 9.27 -0.99
N SER A 42 -3.59 10.07 -0.37
CA SER A 42 -4.96 9.65 -0.04
C SER A 42 -5.77 9.33 -1.31
N MET A 43 -5.66 10.16 -2.35
CA MET A 43 -6.29 9.88 -3.64
C MET A 43 -5.75 8.61 -4.29
N ALA A 44 -4.43 8.40 -4.27
CA ALA A 44 -3.80 7.19 -4.81
C ALA A 44 -4.28 5.93 -4.10
N TYR A 45 -4.48 6.00 -2.78
CA TYR A 45 -5.02 4.91 -1.99
C TYR A 45 -6.50 4.62 -2.35
N MET A 46 -7.32 5.65 -2.54
CA MET A 46 -8.71 5.51 -2.98
C MET A 46 -8.87 4.81 -4.33
N ILE A 47 -7.88 4.93 -5.24
CA ILE A 47 -7.90 4.24 -6.55
C ILE A 47 -7.98 2.71 -6.38
N VAL A 48 -7.37 2.16 -5.34
CA VAL A 48 -7.32 0.70 -5.10
C VAL A 48 -8.30 0.23 -4.04
N ALA A 49 -9.19 1.09 -3.54
CA ALA A 49 -10.20 0.70 -2.55
C ALA A 49 -11.06 -0.48 -3.02
N GLN A 50 -11.46 -0.49 -4.30
CA GLN A 50 -12.21 -1.61 -4.88
C GLN A 50 -11.38 -2.90 -4.95
N ASP A 51 -10.08 -2.79 -5.27
CA ASP A 51 -9.19 -3.94 -5.36
C ASP A 51 -8.94 -4.55 -3.97
N ILE A 52 -8.76 -3.71 -2.94
CA ILE A 52 -8.68 -4.10 -1.53
C ILE A 52 -9.97 -4.80 -1.10
N PHE A 53 -11.14 -4.21 -1.39
CA PHE A 53 -12.44 -4.79 -1.07
C PHE A 53 -12.57 -6.21 -1.65
N GLU A 54 -12.28 -6.40 -2.93
CA GLU A 54 -12.39 -7.70 -3.60
C GLU A 54 -11.40 -8.73 -3.04
N LEU A 55 -10.15 -8.33 -2.75
CA LEU A 55 -9.15 -9.20 -2.12
C LEU A 55 -9.56 -9.64 -0.71
N SER A 56 -10.35 -8.82 -0.01
CA SER A 56 -10.88 -9.16 1.33
C SER A 56 -11.88 -10.33 1.35
N TYR A 57 -12.27 -10.85 0.17
CA TYR A 57 -13.15 -12.01 0.01
C TYR A 57 -12.50 -13.19 -0.71
N MET A 58 -11.20 -13.14 -1.03
CA MET A 58 -10.56 -14.20 -1.82
C MET A 58 -10.63 -15.58 -1.13
N GLY A 59 -10.42 -15.65 0.18
CA GLY A 59 -10.50 -16.90 0.94
C GLY A 59 -11.90 -17.52 0.85
N ASP A 60 -12.93 -16.72 1.08
CA ASP A 60 -14.33 -17.16 1.00
C ASP A 60 -14.73 -17.56 -0.43
N ALA A 61 -14.20 -16.87 -1.44
CA ALA A 61 -14.46 -17.22 -2.84
C ALA A 61 -13.85 -18.57 -3.19
N PHE A 62 -12.60 -18.83 -2.82
CA PHE A 62 -11.95 -20.12 -3.07
C PHE A 62 -12.56 -21.25 -2.26
N GLU A 63 -12.98 -21.01 -1.02
CA GLU A 63 -13.74 -21.98 -0.22
C GLU A 63 -15.00 -22.44 -0.97
N LYS A 64 -15.83 -21.49 -1.44
CA LYS A 64 -17.05 -21.78 -2.21
C LYS A 64 -16.77 -22.50 -3.52
N LEU A 65 -15.66 -22.20 -4.19
CA LEU A 65 -15.28 -22.88 -5.43
C LEU A 65 -14.89 -24.34 -5.15
N LEU A 66 -14.14 -24.59 -4.07
CA LEU A 66 -13.79 -25.94 -3.64
C LEU A 66 -15.02 -26.76 -3.22
N GLU A 67 -15.93 -26.17 -2.42
CA GLU A 67 -17.19 -26.82 -2.01
C GLU A 67 -18.06 -27.25 -3.20
N ARG A 68 -18.00 -26.49 -4.31
CA ARG A 68 -18.75 -26.76 -5.54
C ARG A 68 -18.02 -27.64 -6.54
N ASN A 69 -16.83 -28.14 -6.21
CA ASN A 69 -15.96 -28.87 -7.14
C ASN A 69 -15.76 -28.11 -8.46
N ALA A 70 -15.44 -26.81 -8.36
CA ALA A 70 -15.17 -25.98 -9.53
C ALA A 70 -14.03 -26.58 -10.39
N SER A 71 -14.10 -26.37 -11.71
CA SER A 71 -13.05 -26.83 -12.61
C SER A 71 -11.74 -26.07 -12.37
N GLU A 72 -10.61 -26.69 -12.71
CA GLU A 72 -9.28 -26.06 -12.72
C GLU A 72 -9.26 -24.74 -13.51
N ASP A 73 -9.96 -24.67 -14.64
CA ASP A 73 -10.09 -23.44 -15.43
C ASP A 73 -10.82 -22.33 -14.68
N THR A 74 -11.86 -22.69 -13.91
CA THR A 74 -12.61 -21.73 -13.09
C THR A 74 -11.73 -21.22 -11.94
N LEU A 75 -10.97 -22.10 -11.29
CA LEU A 75 -10.01 -21.74 -10.25
C LEU A 75 -8.94 -20.78 -10.80
N LEU A 76 -8.44 -21.06 -12.01
CA LEU A 76 -7.47 -20.21 -12.70
C LEU A 76 -8.04 -18.84 -13.06
N GLU A 77 -9.29 -18.76 -13.51
CA GLU A 77 -9.95 -17.48 -13.79
C GLU A 77 -10.02 -16.60 -12.53
N TYR A 78 -10.44 -17.16 -11.40
CA TYR A 78 -10.47 -16.44 -10.12
C TYR A 78 -9.08 -16.06 -9.64
N ALA A 79 -8.09 -16.97 -9.75
CA ALA A 79 -6.70 -16.66 -9.43
C ALA A 79 -6.18 -15.48 -10.26
N GLY A 80 -6.47 -15.44 -11.57
CA GLY A 80 -6.13 -14.34 -12.46
C GLY A 80 -6.75 -13.00 -12.02
N ARG A 81 -8.01 -13.02 -11.58
CA ARG A 81 -8.70 -11.83 -11.05
C ARG A 81 -8.04 -11.28 -9.78
N TYR A 82 -7.63 -12.15 -8.86
CA TYR A 82 -6.96 -11.72 -7.62
C TYR A 82 -5.50 -11.30 -7.85
N TYR A 83 -4.80 -11.96 -8.77
CA TYR A 83 -3.48 -11.56 -9.23
C TYR A 83 -3.43 -10.10 -9.70
N VAL A 84 -4.35 -9.70 -10.60
CA VAL A 84 -4.37 -8.33 -11.15
C VAL A 84 -4.59 -7.30 -10.05
N ARG A 85 -5.51 -7.59 -9.12
CA ARG A 85 -5.82 -6.73 -7.97
C ARG A 85 -4.62 -6.59 -7.03
N ALA A 86 -3.99 -7.71 -6.65
CA ALA A 86 -2.80 -7.68 -5.80
C ALA A 86 -1.67 -6.86 -6.44
N ARG A 87 -1.47 -6.98 -7.76
CA ARG A 87 -0.52 -6.17 -8.51
C ARG A 87 -0.85 -4.67 -8.46
N HIS A 88 -2.12 -4.29 -8.55
CA HIS A 88 -2.51 -2.89 -8.46
C HIS A 88 -2.24 -2.34 -7.05
N VAL A 89 -2.69 -3.05 -6.02
CA VAL A 89 -2.52 -2.64 -4.63
C VAL A 89 -1.04 -2.52 -4.26
N ARG A 90 -0.19 -3.48 -4.66
CA ARG A 90 1.25 -3.37 -4.39
C ARG A 90 1.86 -2.12 -5.03
N ARG A 91 1.44 -1.74 -6.24
CA ARG A 91 2.00 -0.57 -6.94
C ARG A 91 1.65 0.72 -6.22
N ILE A 92 0.46 0.79 -5.64
CA ILE A 92 0.06 1.91 -4.81
C ILE A 92 0.89 1.96 -3.53
N PHE A 93 1.10 0.84 -2.83
CA PHE A 93 1.95 0.86 -1.64
C PHE A 93 3.42 1.18 -1.94
N LEU A 94 3.95 0.75 -3.08
CA LEU A 94 5.26 1.19 -3.55
C LEU A 94 5.30 2.70 -3.82
N PHE A 95 4.25 3.26 -4.41
CA PHE A 95 4.15 4.71 -4.61
C PHE A 95 4.08 5.45 -3.26
N LEU A 96 3.26 4.96 -2.32
CA LEU A 96 3.12 5.53 -0.99
C LEU A 96 4.42 5.47 -0.17
N SER A 97 5.25 4.44 -0.34
CA SER A 97 6.55 4.38 0.34
C SER A 97 7.49 5.52 -0.10
N TYR A 98 7.50 5.88 -1.38
CA TYR A 98 8.23 7.04 -1.87
C TYR A 98 7.58 8.38 -1.50
N GLU A 99 6.25 8.43 -1.45
CA GLU A 99 5.50 9.64 -1.10
C GLU A 99 5.46 9.94 0.40
N TYR A 100 5.68 8.97 1.27
CA TYR A 100 5.65 9.17 2.71
C TYR A 100 6.87 8.51 3.38
N PRO A 101 8.03 9.18 3.35
CA PRO A 101 9.27 8.63 3.93
C PRO A 101 9.13 8.25 5.41
N GLU A 102 8.33 8.98 6.18
CA GLU A 102 8.07 8.67 7.60
C GLU A 102 7.29 7.36 7.79
N GLY A 103 6.48 6.96 6.81
CA GLY A 103 5.76 5.68 6.78
C GLY A 103 6.43 4.63 5.90
N TYR A 104 7.68 4.85 5.44
CA TYR A 104 8.32 4.01 4.43
C TYR A 104 8.28 2.52 4.80
N SER A 105 8.66 2.17 6.04
CA SER A 105 8.72 0.76 6.46
C SER A 105 7.36 0.08 6.36
N LYS A 106 6.29 0.72 6.84
CA LYS A 106 4.91 0.22 6.75
C LYS A 106 4.48 -0.01 5.30
N TYR A 107 4.70 0.98 4.43
CA TYR A 107 4.29 0.88 3.03
C TYR A 107 5.14 -0.11 2.23
N ASP A 108 6.43 -0.26 2.56
CA ASP A 108 7.30 -1.27 1.96
C ASP A 108 6.85 -2.68 2.35
N LYS A 109 6.52 -2.92 3.64
CA LYS A 109 5.94 -4.19 4.11
C LYS A 109 4.63 -4.53 3.39
N LEU A 110 3.74 -3.56 3.22
CA LEU A 110 2.48 -3.74 2.49
C LEU A 110 2.74 -4.04 1.00
N TRP A 111 3.66 -3.31 0.36
CA TRP A 111 4.08 -3.60 -1.01
C TRP A 111 4.60 -5.05 -1.14
N GLU A 112 5.46 -5.48 -0.24
CA GLU A 112 6.03 -6.84 -0.23
C GLU A 112 4.94 -7.90 0.03
N ALA A 113 3.99 -7.63 0.93
CA ALA A 113 2.89 -8.54 1.21
C ALA A 113 2.00 -8.77 -0.02
N PHE A 114 1.60 -7.70 -0.72
CA PHE A 114 0.84 -7.83 -1.96
C PHE A 114 1.68 -8.40 -3.13
N TYR A 115 3.01 -8.27 -3.09
CA TYR A 115 3.90 -8.97 -4.01
C TYR A 115 3.87 -10.49 -3.80
N HIS A 116 3.83 -10.98 -2.56
CA HIS A 116 3.67 -12.41 -2.29
C HIS A 116 2.31 -12.93 -2.75
N ILE A 117 1.23 -12.18 -2.54
CA ILE A 117 -0.10 -12.53 -3.06
C ILE A 117 -0.09 -12.58 -4.60
N GLU A 118 0.49 -11.58 -5.26
CA GLU A 118 0.68 -11.58 -6.72
C GLU A 118 1.44 -12.84 -7.17
N GLY A 119 2.56 -13.13 -6.51
CA GLY A 119 3.44 -14.27 -6.79
C GLY A 119 2.73 -15.62 -6.63
N PHE A 120 1.92 -15.78 -5.59
CA PHE A 120 1.12 -16.98 -5.36
C PHE A 120 0.14 -17.24 -6.50
N PHE A 121 -0.61 -16.23 -6.93
CA PHE A 121 -1.61 -16.40 -7.99
C PHE A 121 -0.98 -16.55 -9.39
N VAL A 122 0.04 -15.75 -9.72
CA VAL A 122 0.68 -15.81 -11.06
C VAL A 122 1.65 -16.96 -11.18
N GLY A 123 2.52 -17.16 -10.19
CA GLY A 123 3.58 -18.17 -10.24
C GLY A 123 3.11 -19.53 -9.76
N GLY A 124 2.26 -19.56 -8.72
CA GLY A 124 1.76 -20.78 -8.12
C GLY A 124 0.66 -21.45 -8.94
N LEU A 125 -0.40 -20.73 -9.29
CA LEU A 125 -1.59 -21.34 -9.90
C LEU A 125 -1.64 -21.31 -11.43
N SER A 126 -0.78 -20.55 -12.10
CA SER A 126 -0.82 -20.45 -13.57
C SER A 126 -0.01 -21.53 -14.30
N ARG A 127 0.77 -22.34 -13.58
CA ARG A 127 1.60 -23.39 -14.19
C ARG A 127 0.78 -24.62 -14.57
N ALA A 128 1.14 -25.28 -15.67
CA ALA A 128 0.41 -26.44 -16.19
C ALA A 128 0.61 -27.72 -15.36
N ASP A 129 1.73 -27.83 -14.64
CA ASP A 129 2.11 -28.98 -13.82
C ASP A 129 1.52 -28.95 -12.39
N VAL A 130 0.71 -27.95 -12.08
CA VAL A 130 0.17 -27.68 -10.75
C VAL A 130 -1.25 -28.20 -10.62
N ASP A 131 -1.49 -28.92 -9.52
CA ASP A 131 -2.83 -29.21 -9.03
C ASP A 131 -3.37 -27.98 -8.28
N ARG A 132 -4.18 -27.16 -8.97
CA ARG A 132 -4.67 -25.90 -8.37
C ARG A 132 -5.62 -26.18 -7.24
N THR A 133 -6.46 -27.20 -7.39
CA THR A 133 -7.42 -27.64 -6.38
C THR A 133 -6.72 -27.97 -5.07
N GLU A 134 -5.70 -28.82 -5.10
CA GLU A 134 -4.95 -29.18 -3.88
C GLU A 134 -4.17 -27.98 -3.34
N THR A 135 -3.51 -27.22 -4.22
CA THR A 135 -2.75 -26.03 -3.80
C THR A 135 -3.61 -25.02 -3.05
N ILE A 136 -4.82 -24.73 -3.57
CA ILE A 136 -5.77 -23.81 -2.95
C ILE A 136 -6.28 -24.42 -1.64
N ARG A 137 -6.58 -25.72 -1.60
CA ARG A 137 -7.02 -26.42 -0.40
C ARG A 137 -6.00 -26.33 0.74
N GLU A 138 -4.72 -26.56 0.44
CA GLU A 138 -3.63 -26.49 1.42
C GLU A 138 -3.39 -25.07 1.96
N ASN A 139 -3.69 -24.05 1.16
CA ASN A 139 -3.50 -22.64 1.51
C ASN A 139 -4.79 -21.94 1.96
N LEU A 140 -5.94 -22.64 2.00
CA LEU A 140 -7.24 -22.00 2.23
C LEU A 140 -7.28 -21.25 3.56
N GLY A 141 -6.73 -21.84 4.62
CA GLY A 141 -6.63 -21.19 5.94
C GLY A 141 -5.85 -19.86 5.86
N THR A 142 -4.67 -19.89 5.26
CA THR A 142 -3.83 -18.69 5.05
C THR A 142 -4.53 -17.66 4.19
N LEU A 143 -5.23 -18.06 3.11
CA LEU A 143 -5.98 -17.15 2.25
C LEU A 143 -7.12 -16.46 3.01
N LYS A 144 -7.84 -17.17 3.88
CA LYS A 144 -8.88 -16.58 4.73
C LYS A 144 -8.30 -15.61 5.77
N GLU A 145 -7.14 -15.94 6.34
CA GLU A 145 -6.45 -15.06 7.28
C GLU A 145 -5.99 -13.76 6.59
N ILE A 146 -5.38 -13.87 5.41
CA ILE A 146 -5.01 -12.71 4.59
C ILE A 146 -6.26 -11.91 4.21
N SER A 147 -7.36 -12.56 3.80
CA SER A 147 -8.63 -11.88 3.51
C SER A 147 -9.15 -11.05 4.68
N ARG A 148 -9.05 -11.57 5.92
CA ARG A 148 -9.41 -10.83 7.14
C ARG A 148 -8.56 -9.58 7.30
N MET A 149 -7.23 -9.70 7.19
CA MET A 149 -6.32 -8.56 7.35
C MET A 149 -6.48 -7.52 6.23
N VAL A 150 -6.71 -7.95 4.99
CA VAL A 150 -7.00 -7.06 3.86
C VAL A 150 -8.35 -6.35 4.06
N ARG A 151 -9.32 -6.99 4.70
CA ARG A 151 -10.58 -6.33 5.09
C ARG A 151 -10.32 -5.20 6.06
N GLU A 152 -9.57 -5.48 7.11
CA GLU A 152 -9.17 -4.51 8.14
C GLU A 152 -8.38 -3.34 7.53
N LEU A 153 -7.46 -3.63 6.60
CA LEU A 153 -6.74 -2.62 5.82
C LEU A 153 -7.71 -1.68 5.07
N GLY A 154 -8.79 -2.22 4.51
CA GLY A 154 -9.82 -1.47 3.80
C GLY A 154 -10.70 -0.57 4.68
N GLU A 155 -10.64 -0.69 6.01
CA GLU A 155 -11.38 0.18 6.94
C GLU A 155 -10.72 1.56 7.10
N TYR A 156 -9.42 1.65 6.85
CA TYR A 156 -8.67 2.90 6.91
C TYR A 156 -8.91 3.70 5.63
N SER A 157 -9.42 4.93 5.77
CA SER A 157 -9.65 5.83 4.62
C SER A 157 -8.40 6.62 4.22
N ASP A 158 -7.52 6.91 5.18
CA ASP A 158 -6.21 7.52 4.96
C ASP A 158 -5.11 6.45 5.15
N PRO A 159 -4.20 6.24 4.18
CA PRO A 159 -3.13 5.26 4.32
C PRO A 159 -2.18 5.56 5.50
N LYS A 160 -2.12 6.81 5.98
CA LYS A 160 -1.32 7.18 7.16
C LYS A 160 -1.85 6.55 8.44
N ASP A 161 -3.15 6.35 8.54
CA ASP A 161 -3.81 5.80 9.73
C ASP A 161 -3.63 4.28 9.86
N ILE A 162 -3.17 3.60 8.81
CA ILE A 162 -2.88 2.16 8.84
C ILE A 162 -1.81 1.92 9.93
N PRO A 163 -2.03 1.03 10.90
CA PRO A 163 -1.04 0.71 11.92
C PRO A 163 0.11 -0.13 11.32
N GLU A 164 1.31 0.03 11.87
CA GLU A 164 2.48 -0.73 11.41
C GLU A 164 2.35 -2.23 11.71
N ASP A 165 1.75 -2.58 12.85
CA ASP A 165 1.50 -3.98 13.24
C ASP A 165 0.65 -4.73 12.20
N LEU A 166 -0.36 -4.08 11.61
CA LEU A 166 -1.17 -4.70 10.55
C LEU A 166 -0.35 -4.98 9.27
N ALA A 167 0.61 -4.11 8.95
CA ALA A 167 1.52 -4.34 7.84
C ALA A 167 2.47 -5.53 8.10
N ASP A 168 2.95 -5.65 9.34
CA ASP A 168 3.78 -6.78 9.79
C ASP A 168 3.00 -8.09 9.79
N GLU A 169 1.79 -8.11 10.34
CA GLU A 169 0.90 -9.27 10.32
C GLU A 169 0.60 -9.73 8.89
N LEU A 170 0.22 -8.80 8.02
CA LEU A 170 -0.09 -9.11 6.62
C LEU A 170 1.13 -9.65 5.87
N LEU A 171 2.31 -9.07 6.09
CA LEU A 171 3.55 -9.57 5.49
C LEU A 171 3.87 -11.00 5.98
N ASN A 172 3.73 -11.28 7.26
CA ASN A 172 4.00 -12.60 7.83
C ASN A 172 3.00 -13.66 7.34
N ALA A 173 1.71 -13.31 7.26
CA ALA A 173 0.68 -14.21 6.74
C ALA A 173 0.92 -14.53 5.26
N THR A 174 1.27 -13.53 4.44
CA THR A 174 1.53 -13.74 3.02
C THR A 174 2.82 -14.53 2.74
N ARG A 175 3.86 -14.40 3.58
CA ARG A 175 5.06 -15.26 3.54
C ARG A 175 4.77 -16.73 3.86
N SER A 176 3.67 -17.00 4.56
CA SER A 176 3.23 -18.35 4.93
C SER A 176 2.46 -19.05 3.80
N LEU A 177 2.20 -18.37 2.69
CA LEU A 177 1.67 -19.00 1.48
C LEU A 177 2.69 -20.02 0.97
N LYS A 178 2.27 -21.28 0.93
CA LYS A 178 3.15 -22.37 0.50
C LYS A 178 3.40 -22.24 -1.00
N PRO A 179 4.67 -22.11 -1.42
CA PRO A 179 4.99 -22.05 -2.82
C PRO A 179 4.72 -23.41 -3.45
N VAL A 180 4.40 -23.35 -4.73
CA VAL A 180 3.92 -24.52 -5.46
C VAL A 180 5.10 -25.29 -6.05
N TYR A 181 5.45 -26.41 -5.42
CA TYR A 181 6.42 -27.36 -5.98
C TYR A 181 5.96 -28.79 -5.69
N LYS A 182 6.06 -29.64 -6.71
CA LYS A 182 6.29 -31.09 -6.53
C LYS A 182 7.76 -31.32 -6.19
#